data_AF-A0A939JKY9-F1
#
_entry.id   AF-A0A939JKY9-F1
#
_cell.length_a   1.000
_cell.length_b   1.000
_cell.length_c   1.000
_cell.angle_alpha   90.00
_cell.angle_beta   90.00
_cell.angle_gamma   90.00
#
_symmetry.space_group_name_H-M   'P 1'
#
loop_
_entity.id
_entity.type
_entity.pdbx_description
1 polymer ?
#
loop_
_entity_poly.entity_id
_entity_poly.type
_entity_poly.pdbx_seq_one_letter_code
_entity_poly.pdbx_strand_id
1 'polypeptide(L)'
;AQGICPTLDLVIPKDASGKLTQPTTLVRDAHAQGLILHPYTMRNENTFLPAEYRRGTDPNAYGDAFGAFQPYFDTGIDRVFTDNPDTALLAPEHFVNG
;
A
#
# COMPACT_ATOMS: atom_id res chain seq x y z
N ALA A 1 15.36 15.73 1.56
CA ALA A 1 15.28 14.38 2.14
C ALA A 1 15.84 13.38 1.14
N GLN A 2 16.54 12.35 1.59
CA GLN A 2 16.89 11.18 0.78
C GLN A 2 15.85 10.10 1.03
N GLY A 3 15.50 9.32 0.02
CA GLY A 3 14.46 8.30 0.16
C GLY A 3 14.55 7.22 -0.89
N ILE A 4 13.84 6.13 -0.64
CA ILE A 4 13.70 5.00 -1.57
C ILE A 4 12.24 4.84 -1.96
N CYS A 5 12.03 4.39 -3.20
CA CYS A 5 10.71 4.12 -3.73
C CYS A 5 10.65 2.62 -4.09
N PRO A 6 10.40 1.72 -3.13
CA PRO A 6 10.35 0.29 -3.40
C PRO A 6 8.99 -0.11 -4.00
N THR A 7 8.90 -1.33 -4.51
CA THR A 7 7.59 -1.95 -4.76
C THR A 7 6.87 -2.22 -3.44
N LEU A 8 5.53 -2.22 -3.45
CA LEU A 8 4.72 -2.54 -2.26
C LEU A 8 5.05 -3.92 -1.66
N ASP A 9 5.43 -4.89 -2.50
CA ASP A 9 5.78 -6.25 -2.08
C ASP A 9 7.04 -6.32 -1.19
N LEU A 10 7.91 -5.31 -1.26
CA LEU A 10 9.06 -5.18 -0.37
C LEU A 10 8.69 -4.59 1.00
N VAL A 11 7.54 -3.92 1.11
CA VAL A 11 7.00 -3.40 2.37
C VAL A 11 6.17 -4.47 3.06
N ILE A 12 5.19 -5.03 2.36
CA ILE A 12 4.37 -6.16 2.84
C ILE A 12 4.30 -7.20 1.71
N PRO A 13 4.99 -8.35 1.84
CA PRO A 13 4.96 -9.39 0.83
C PRO A 13 3.58 -10.02 0.74
N LYS A 14 3.25 -10.55 -0.45
CA LYS A 14 2.07 -11.38 -0.66
C LYS A 14 2.42 -12.86 -0.63
N ASP A 15 1.50 -13.68 -0.11
CA ASP A 15 1.62 -15.14 -0.18
C ASP A 15 1.23 -15.70 -1.56
N ALA A 16 1.30 -17.02 -1.71
CA ALA A 16 0.95 -17.69 -2.97
C ALA A 16 -0.53 -17.53 -3.39
N SER A 17 -1.41 -17.14 -2.46
CA SER A 17 -2.81 -16.82 -2.73
C SER A 17 -3.03 -15.34 -3.10
N GLY A 18 -1.98 -14.52 -3.04
CA GLY A 18 -2.03 -13.10 -3.32
C GLY A 18 -2.49 -12.26 -2.13
N LYS A 19 -2.53 -12.83 -0.92
CA LYS A 19 -2.90 -12.11 0.31
C LYS A 19 -1.70 -11.47 0.98
N LEU A 20 -1.91 -10.36 1.67
CA LEU A 20 -0.85 -9.72 2.44
C LEU A 20 -0.38 -10.63 3.58
N THR A 21 0.93 -10.62 3.81
CA THR A 21 1.59 -11.31 4.91
C THR A 21 2.04 -10.30 5.98
N GLN A 22 3.07 -10.64 6.75
CA GLN A 22 3.62 -9.73 7.76
C GLN A 22 4.50 -8.66 7.10
N PRO A 23 4.46 -7.40 7.58
CA PRO A 23 5.39 -6.36 7.13
C PRO A 23 6.85 -6.78 7.28
N THR A 24 7.68 -6.36 6.32
CA THR A 24 9.14 -6.52 6.43
C THR A 24 9.72 -5.49 7.40
N THR A 25 11.02 -5.58 7.68
CA THR A 25 11.73 -4.55 8.46
C THR A 25 12.15 -3.34 7.62
N LEU A 26 11.86 -3.32 6.31
CA LEU A 26 12.40 -2.32 5.37
C LEU A 26 12.09 -0.89 5.80
N VAL A 27 10.86 -0.61 6.23
CA VAL A 27 10.44 0.74 6.65
C VAL A 27 11.27 1.20 7.85
N ARG A 28 11.30 0.37 8.90
CA ARG A 28 12.09 0.61 10.11
C ARG A 28 13.57 0.82 9.80
N ASP A 29 14.14 -0.04 8.97
CA ASP A 29 15.57 -0.03 8.68
C ASP A 29 15.96 1.20 7.83
N ALA A 30 15.10 1.61 6.88
CA ALA A 30 15.30 2.84 6.11
C ALA A 30 15.15 4.09 6.99
N HIS A 31 14.15 4.16 7.87
CA HIS A 31 14.00 5.25 8.83
C HIS A 31 15.19 5.35 9.78
N ALA A 32 15.76 4.22 10.23
CA ALA A 32 16.98 4.19 11.04
C ALA A 32 18.20 4.78 10.31
N GLN A 33 18.19 4.81 8.97
CA GLN A 33 19.20 5.48 8.14
C GLN A 33 18.81 6.90 7.73
N GLY A 34 17.71 7.45 8.26
CA GLY A 34 17.20 8.77 7.90
C GLY A 34 16.61 8.85 6.49
N LEU A 35 16.25 7.71 5.89
CA LEU A 35 15.60 7.63 4.58
C LEU A 35 14.08 7.59 4.75
N ILE A 36 13.36 8.29 3.89
CA ILE A 36 11.90 8.18 3.77
C ILE A 36 11.51 7.16 2.70
N LEU A 37 10.33 6.56 2.81
CA LEU A 37 9.84 5.56 1.87
C LEU A 37 8.59 6.05 1.14
N HIS A 38 8.65 5.99 -0.20
CA HIS A 38 7.52 6.26 -1.09
C HIS A 38 7.22 5.04 -1.97
N PRO A 39 6.57 3.98 -1.45
CA PRO A 39 6.33 2.77 -2.21
C PRO A 39 5.42 3.00 -3.43
N TYR A 40 5.60 2.17 -4.47
CA TYR A 40 4.79 2.19 -5.69
C TYR A 40 4.25 0.80 -6.06
N THR A 41 3.13 0.67 -6.77
CA THR A 41 2.12 1.69 -7.11
C THR A 41 0.79 1.27 -6.50
N MET A 42 0.18 2.15 -5.70
CA MET A 42 -1.17 1.92 -5.15
C MET A 42 -2.21 2.16 -6.23
N ARG A 43 -3.13 1.23 -6.42
CA ARG A 43 -4.14 1.23 -7.49
C ARG A 43 -5.46 0.66 -7.00
N ASN A 44 -6.56 1.13 -7.57
CA ASN A 44 -7.90 0.77 -7.12
C ASN A 44 -8.42 -0.54 -7.74
N GLU A 45 -7.89 -0.95 -8.89
CA GLU A 45 -8.44 -2.07 -9.65
C GLU A 45 -8.08 -3.42 -9.02
N ASN A 46 -9.04 -4.35 -9.03
CA ASN A 46 -8.92 -5.68 -8.42
C ASN A 46 -7.63 -6.43 -8.80
N THR A 47 -7.16 -6.30 -10.05
CA THR A 47 -5.94 -6.96 -10.52
C THR A 47 -4.70 -6.61 -9.69
N PHE A 48 -4.63 -5.37 -9.20
CA PHE A 48 -3.47 -4.86 -8.46
C PHE A 48 -3.61 -5.00 -6.95
N LEU A 49 -4.84 -5.11 -6.45
CA LEU A 49 -5.12 -5.26 -5.04
C LEU A 49 -4.71 -6.65 -4.51
N PRO A 50 -4.30 -6.74 -3.23
CA PRO A 50 -4.21 -8.01 -2.52
C PRO A 50 -5.57 -8.73 -2.52
N ALA A 51 -5.54 -10.06 -2.53
CA ALA A 51 -6.70 -10.89 -2.84
C ALA A 51 -7.90 -10.65 -1.90
N GLU A 52 -7.64 -10.36 -0.63
CA GLU A 52 -8.62 -10.06 0.42
C GLU A 52 -9.32 -8.70 0.26
N TYR A 53 -8.76 -7.79 -0.54
CA TYR A 53 -9.35 -6.48 -0.85
C TYR A 53 -10.03 -6.45 -2.22
N ARG A 54 -10.06 -7.56 -2.96
CA ARG A 54 -10.76 -7.62 -4.25
C ARG A 54 -12.27 -7.71 -4.04
N ARG A 55 -13.04 -7.02 -4.87
CA ARG A 55 -14.51 -7.07 -4.85
C ARG A 55 -15.06 -7.52 -6.20
N GLY A 56 -15.93 -8.54 -6.17
CA GLY A 56 -16.49 -9.12 -7.39
C GLY A 56 -15.45 -9.86 -8.23
N THR A 57 -15.73 -10.03 -9.53
CA THR A 57 -14.91 -10.85 -10.44
C THR A 57 -14.33 -10.08 -11.62
N ASP A 58 -14.71 -8.83 -11.84
CA ASP A 58 -14.15 -8.02 -12.91
C ASP A 58 -12.73 -7.56 -12.51
N PRO A 59 -11.68 -7.96 -13.24
CA PRO A 59 -10.29 -7.60 -12.92
C PRO A 59 -10.01 -6.09 -12.96
N ASN A 60 -10.81 -5.31 -13.69
CA ASN A 60 -10.65 -3.86 -13.86
C ASN A 60 -11.59 -3.04 -12.98
N ALA A 61 -12.57 -3.67 -12.33
CA ALA A 61 -13.43 -2.99 -11.37
C ALA A 61 -12.66 -2.62 -10.10
N TYR A 62 -13.16 -1.61 -9.39
CA TYR A 62 -12.58 -1.18 -8.13
C TYR A 62 -12.88 -2.17 -7.01
N GLY A 63 -11.84 -2.57 -6.29
CA GLY A 63 -11.96 -3.31 -5.04
C GLY A 63 -12.09 -2.40 -3.83
N ASP A 64 -11.70 -2.92 -2.68
CA ASP A 64 -11.56 -2.19 -1.43
C ASP A 64 -10.20 -1.48 -1.36
N ALA A 65 -10.05 -0.41 -2.15
CA ALA A 65 -8.80 0.33 -2.18
C ALA A 65 -8.44 0.87 -0.78
N PHE A 66 -9.37 1.53 -0.09
CA PHE A 66 -9.15 2.10 1.24
C PHE A 66 -8.71 1.05 2.27
N GLY A 67 -9.35 -0.13 2.27
CA GLY A 67 -8.93 -1.25 3.10
C GLY A 67 -7.50 -1.70 2.78
N ALA A 68 -7.10 -1.69 1.51
CA ALA A 68 -5.74 -2.04 1.10
C ALA A 68 -4.69 -0.98 1.47
N PHE A 69 -5.05 0.31 1.56
CA PHE A 69 -4.13 1.36 2.02
C PHE A 69 -3.76 1.22 3.50
N GLN A 70 -4.71 0.80 4.34
CA GLN A 70 -4.55 0.73 5.78
C GLN A 70 -3.34 -0.09 6.26
N PRO A 71 -3.14 -1.37 5.86
CA PRO A 71 -1.99 -2.14 6.34
C PRO A 71 -0.65 -1.52 5.93
N TYR A 72 -0.57 -0.83 4.78
CA TYR A 72 0.64 -0.12 4.40
C TYR A 72 0.88 1.12 5.27
N PHE A 73 -0.16 1.90 5.58
CA PHE A 73 -0.04 3.04 6.51
C PHE A 73 0.38 2.59 7.91
N ASP A 74 -0.11 1.44 8.40
CA ASP A 74 0.30 0.86 9.68
C ASP A 74 1.80 0.54 9.76
N THR A 75 2.47 0.35 8.62
CA THR A 75 3.93 0.16 8.60
C THR A 75 4.73 1.44 8.84
N GLY A 76 4.10 2.60 8.75
CA GLY A 76 4.72 3.91 8.91
C GLY A 76 5.32 4.49 7.62
N ILE A 77 4.91 4.04 6.43
CA ILE A 77 5.38 4.65 5.18
C ILE A 77 5.07 6.15 5.13
N ASP A 78 5.95 6.92 4.48
CA ASP A 78 5.86 8.38 4.49
C ASP A 78 4.94 8.92 3.40
N ARG A 79 4.94 8.29 2.22
CA ARG A 79 4.10 8.65 1.05
C ARG A 79 3.82 7.44 0.19
N VAL A 80 3.00 7.63 -0.85
CA VAL A 80 2.68 6.62 -1.86
C VAL A 80 2.81 7.20 -3.26
N PHE A 81 3.17 6.35 -4.22
CA PHE A 81 2.87 6.58 -5.63
C PHE A 81 1.58 5.86 -6.00
N THR A 82 0.71 6.53 -6.76
CA THR A 82 -0.58 5.98 -7.16
C THR A 82 -0.99 6.45 -8.55
N ASP A 83 -1.76 5.63 -9.24
CA ASP A 83 -2.46 6.01 -10.48
C ASP A 83 -3.84 6.65 -10.18
N ASN A 84 -4.31 6.60 -8.93
CA ASN A 84 -5.61 7.12 -8.45
C ASN A 84 -5.38 8.21 -7.37
N PRO A 85 -4.93 9.42 -7.75
CA PRO A 85 -4.52 10.46 -6.80
C PRO A 85 -5.67 10.99 -5.93
N ASP A 86 -6.91 10.94 -6.42
CA ASP A 86 -8.12 11.25 -5.68
C ASP A 86 -8.32 10.28 -4.49
N THR A 87 -8.09 9.00 -4.70
CA THR A 87 -8.18 7.98 -3.65
C THR A 87 -7.04 8.14 -2.64
N ALA A 88 -5.81 8.37 -3.11
CA ALA A 88 -4.68 8.60 -2.20
C ALA A 88 -4.76 9.93 -1.44
N LEU A 89 -5.51 10.92 -1.93
CA LEU A 89 -5.81 12.14 -1.19
C LEU A 89 -6.73 11.85 0.01
N LEU A 90 -7.74 10.99 -0.18
CA LEU A 90 -8.75 10.68 0.83
C LEU A 90 -8.34 9.56 1.80
N ALA A 91 -7.47 8.65 1.37
CA ALA A 91 -7.07 7.48 2.17
C ALA A 91 -6.44 7.85 3.53
N PRO A 92 -5.57 8.87 3.65
CA PRO A 92 -5.04 9.29 4.96
C PRO A 92 -6.12 9.81 5.91
N GLU A 93 -7.12 10.55 5.40
CA GLU A 93 -8.24 11.01 6.23
C GLU A 93 -9.10 9.85 6.73
N HIS A 94 -9.35 8.87 5.86
CA HIS A 94 -10.05 7.64 6.23
C HIS A 94 -9.26 6.82 7.27
N PHE A 95 -7.93 6.78 7.16
CA PHE A 95 -7.06 6.06 8.09
C PHE A 95 -7.01 6.71 9.48
N VAL A 96 -6.98 8.04 9.56
CA VAL A 96 -6.90 8.76 10.84
C VAL A 96 -8.25 8.75 11.58
N ASN A 97 -9.37 8.73 10.86
CA ASN A 97 -10.71 8.89 11.43
C ASN A 97 -11.55 7.60 11.49
N GLY A 98 -11.10 6.51 10.88
CA GLY A 98 -11.78 5.21 10.84
C GLY A 98 -11.38 4.30 12.00
#